data_AF-A0A2A3HHM4-F1
#
_entry.id   AF-A0A2A3HHM4-F1
#
_cell.length_a   1.000
_cell.length_b   1.000
_cell.length_c   1.000
_cell.angle_alpha   90.00
_cell.angle_beta   90.00
_cell.angle_gamma   90.00
#
_symmetry.space_group_name_H-M   'P 1'
#
loop_
_entity.id
_entity.type
_entity.pdbx_description
1 polymer ?
#
loop_
_entity_poly.entity_id
_entity_poly.type
_entity_poly.pdbx_seq_one_letter_code
_entity_poly.pdbx_strand_id
1 'polypeptide(L)'
;MVKSFLWGIVAFLWVLPVQKRISFCTFSVAIFFAFVFRYALECRPILATMTFLGIFWNVLPRLLRPIFFRWFLWAFLLLGVEWIWVRSQGLFPLGFVMSACAIFFAWKERQKGERFALTAFFVLLLLVPLLHSQGFLLWRYPFALLDRLMGGSYSAQIFAAEIAENRSPLTLLLNGENALSMLVLLLTILFSGWIILTQKFRSENFRVTWLLVVLFLAISAERNLTLFFFPFVAVALFETPFPLKTKKSVSKISLGDEKRASSWQSFWGTLLLAFVLGFFLRCLGAYRSDDGWMTVSENRVPFRALIYMQEHPLLECQKLFNDDRSGGYLEFFLPQEKTFLDGRFILKDSSFMATYLGFARKPETFFPAADSLGIFRALIPIRHIPLWQKLDSAFFENPDWKSVYRDDFYAVWER
;
A
#
# COMPACT_ATOMS: atom_id res chain seq x y z
N MET A 1 15.03 1.35 -11.04
CA MET A 1 15.14 2.81 -11.32
C MET A 1 13.77 3.47 -11.57
N VAL A 2 12.95 3.00 -12.52
CA VAL A 2 11.65 3.63 -12.86
C VAL A 2 10.70 3.78 -11.65
N LYS A 3 10.54 2.72 -10.83
CA LYS A 3 9.69 2.76 -9.62
C LYS A 3 10.12 3.85 -8.63
N SER A 4 11.43 3.99 -8.40
CA SER A 4 11.99 5.01 -7.50
C SER A 4 11.77 6.43 -8.03
N PHE A 5 11.94 6.62 -9.34
CA PHE A 5 11.67 7.90 -9.99
C PHE A 5 10.20 8.31 -9.86
N LEU A 6 9.27 7.38 -10.11
CA LEU A 6 7.83 7.63 -9.94
C LEU A 6 7.45 7.94 -8.50
N TRP A 7 8.03 7.24 -7.51
CA TRP A 7 7.86 7.60 -6.09
C TRP A 7 8.42 8.99 -5.77
N GLY A 8 9.50 9.40 -6.44
CA GLY A 8 10.02 10.76 -6.40
C GLY A 8 9.01 11.80 -6.91
N ILE A 9 8.28 11.49 -7.99
CA ILE A 9 7.18 12.34 -8.49
C ILE A 9 6.04 12.43 -7.48
N VAL A 10 5.63 11.31 -6.86
CA VAL A 10 4.62 11.33 -5.80
C VAL A 10 5.09 12.22 -4.64
N ALA A 11 6.31 12.00 -4.13
CA ALA A 11 6.87 12.83 -3.08
C ALA A 11 6.89 14.31 -3.47
N PHE A 12 7.29 14.63 -4.70
CA PHE A 12 7.26 15.98 -5.25
C PHE A 12 5.85 16.57 -5.19
N LEU A 13 4.83 15.88 -5.72
CA LEU A 13 3.46 16.37 -5.76
C LEU A 13 2.89 16.64 -4.36
N TRP A 14 3.22 15.83 -3.37
CA TRP A 14 2.65 15.99 -2.02
C TRP A 14 3.43 16.97 -1.14
N VAL A 15 4.76 17.02 -1.26
CA VAL A 15 5.62 17.71 -0.29
C VAL A 15 6.07 19.10 -0.75
N LEU A 16 6.54 19.22 -2.00
CA LEU A 16 7.22 20.44 -2.47
C LEU A 16 6.29 21.64 -2.76
N PRO A 17 5.04 21.45 -3.23
CA PRO A 17 4.09 22.54 -3.42
C PRO A 17 3.70 23.27 -2.13
N VAL A 18 3.86 22.62 -0.98
CA VAL A 18 3.43 23.13 0.34
C VAL A 18 4.48 24.02 0.99
N GLN A 19 5.79 23.77 0.78
CA GLN A 19 6.87 24.58 1.36
C GLN A 19 8.06 24.76 0.41
N LYS A 20 8.50 26.01 0.24
CA LYS A 20 9.75 26.35 -0.49
C LYS A 20 11.03 26.10 0.32
N ARG A 21 10.93 25.94 1.65
CA ARG A 21 12.07 25.66 2.55
C ARG A 21 11.64 24.65 3.62
N ILE A 22 12.30 23.50 3.62
CA ILE A 22 12.08 22.41 4.57
C ILE A 22 13.19 22.44 5.63
N SER A 23 12.84 22.36 6.91
CA SER A 23 13.83 22.25 7.98
C SER A 23 14.48 20.86 8.01
N PHE A 24 15.74 20.77 8.44
CA PHE A 24 16.47 19.49 8.53
C PHE A 24 15.78 18.50 9.48
N CYS A 25 15.23 18.97 10.60
CA CYS A 25 14.50 18.13 11.54
C CYS A 25 13.21 17.57 10.92
N THR A 26 12.42 18.42 10.24
CA THR A 26 11.20 17.98 9.54
C THR A 26 11.52 16.97 8.43
N PHE A 27 12.60 17.19 7.68
CA PHE A 27 13.08 16.25 6.66
C PHE A 27 13.48 14.90 7.26
N SER A 28 14.21 14.92 8.38
CA SER A 28 14.63 13.71 9.08
C SER A 28 13.42 12.91 9.57
N VAL A 29 12.45 13.58 10.19
CA VAL A 29 11.18 12.95 10.63
C VAL A 29 10.43 12.36 9.44
N ALA A 30 10.31 13.08 8.32
CA ALA A 30 9.67 12.56 7.11
C ALA A 30 10.38 11.31 6.56
N ILE A 31 11.71 11.27 6.57
CA ILE A 31 12.51 10.10 6.20
C ILE A 31 12.26 8.92 7.15
N PHE A 32 12.18 9.17 8.46
CA PHE A 32 11.88 8.12 9.41
C PHE A 32 10.48 7.53 9.21
N PHE A 33 9.46 8.37 9.02
CA PHE A 33 8.14 7.85 8.67
C PHE A 33 8.17 7.10 7.33
N ALA A 34 8.85 7.61 6.29
CA ALA A 34 9.01 6.88 5.03
C ALA A 34 9.65 5.50 5.24
N PHE A 35 10.63 5.43 6.14
CA PHE A 35 11.28 4.19 6.53
C PHE A 35 10.33 3.25 7.29
N VAL A 36 9.52 3.74 8.25
CA VAL A 36 8.50 2.93 8.95
C VAL A 36 7.46 2.39 7.97
N PHE A 37 6.99 3.23 7.04
CA PHE A 37 5.99 2.87 6.02
C PHE A 37 6.55 2.11 4.81
N ARG A 38 7.86 1.82 4.76
CA ARG A 38 8.52 1.23 3.57
C ARG A 38 7.85 -0.04 3.05
N TYR A 39 7.38 -0.90 3.96
CA TYR A 39 6.72 -2.15 3.60
C TYR A 39 5.36 -1.92 2.94
N ALA A 40 4.64 -0.86 3.35
CA ALA A 40 3.39 -0.47 2.70
C ALA A 40 3.62 0.15 1.30
N LEU A 41 4.77 0.79 1.06
CA LEU A 41 5.16 1.32 -0.26
C LEU A 41 5.51 0.22 -1.28
N GLU A 42 5.82 -0.99 -0.80
CA GLU A 42 6.07 -2.16 -1.62
C GLU A 42 4.77 -2.83 -2.11
N CYS A 43 3.67 -2.68 -1.36
CA CYS A 43 2.36 -3.27 -1.65
C CYS A 43 1.66 -2.60 -2.85
N ARG A 44 1.59 -3.31 -3.98
CA ARG A 44 0.74 -3.05 -5.17
C ARG A 44 0.95 -1.68 -5.87
N PRO A 45 0.43 -1.50 -7.10
CA PRO A 45 0.67 -0.28 -7.87
C PRO A 45 -0.11 0.97 -7.39
N ILE A 46 -0.37 1.18 -6.09
CA ILE A 46 -1.05 2.39 -5.54
C ILE A 46 -0.38 3.70 -5.99
N LEU A 47 0.88 3.62 -6.43
CA LEU A 47 1.65 4.66 -7.09
C LEU A 47 0.85 5.51 -8.11
N ALA A 48 0.07 4.89 -9.00
CA ALA A 48 -0.72 5.63 -9.99
C ALA A 48 -1.80 6.47 -9.29
N THR A 49 -2.54 5.85 -8.38
CA THR A 49 -3.54 6.50 -7.53
C THR A 49 -2.95 7.66 -6.74
N MET A 50 -1.77 7.50 -6.13
CA MET A 50 -1.09 8.57 -5.38
C MET A 50 -0.64 9.71 -6.26
N THR A 51 -0.24 9.43 -7.50
CA THR A 51 0.11 10.44 -8.49
C THR A 51 -1.12 11.26 -8.86
N PHE A 52 -2.24 10.61 -9.20
CA PHE A 52 -3.48 11.29 -9.54
C PHE A 52 -4.04 12.09 -8.37
N LEU A 53 -4.10 11.51 -7.17
CA LEU A 53 -4.48 12.23 -5.96
C LEU A 53 -3.56 13.41 -5.68
N GLY A 54 -2.25 13.28 -5.90
CA GLY A 54 -1.30 14.39 -5.79
C GLY A 54 -1.59 15.53 -6.78
N ILE A 55 -2.02 15.22 -8.01
CA ILE A 55 -2.46 16.25 -8.96
C ILE A 55 -3.73 16.93 -8.45
N PHE A 56 -4.75 16.16 -8.03
CA PHE A 56 -5.96 16.73 -7.46
C PHE A 56 -5.65 17.61 -6.23
N TRP A 57 -4.79 17.15 -5.33
CA TRP A 57 -4.37 17.89 -4.13
C TRP A 57 -3.87 19.31 -4.44
N ASN A 58 -3.16 19.47 -5.55
CA ASN A 58 -2.54 20.74 -5.94
C ASN A 58 -3.40 21.61 -6.87
N VAL A 59 -4.22 20.98 -7.70
CA VAL A 59 -5.00 21.67 -8.73
C VAL A 59 -6.39 22.04 -8.22
N LEU A 60 -7.00 21.22 -7.36
CA LEU A 60 -8.34 21.44 -6.82
C LEU A 60 -8.48 22.79 -6.07
N PRO A 61 -7.52 23.24 -5.23
CA PRO A 61 -7.58 24.58 -4.63
C PRO A 61 -7.63 25.71 -5.66
N ARG A 62 -7.10 25.50 -6.88
CA ARG A 62 -7.15 26.50 -7.96
C ARG A 62 -8.54 26.61 -8.56
N LEU A 63 -9.33 25.53 -8.55
CA LEU A 63 -10.74 25.54 -8.94
C LEU A 63 -11.64 26.20 -7.90
N LEU A 64 -11.20 26.25 -6.65
CA LEU A 64 -11.86 27.00 -5.59
C LEU A 64 -11.57 28.51 -5.67
N ARG A 65 -10.84 29.01 -6.67
CA ARG A 65 -10.65 30.47 -6.86
C ARG A 65 -11.74 31.02 -7.79
N PRO A 66 -11.97 32.34 -7.80
CA PRO A 66 -12.92 32.96 -8.74
C PRO A 66 -12.68 32.51 -10.18
N ILE A 67 -13.77 32.37 -10.93
CA ILE A 67 -13.72 31.82 -12.29
C ILE A 67 -12.96 32.78 -13.20
N PHE A 68 -11.89 32.26 -13.81
CA PHE A 68 -11.12 32.89 -14.88
C PHE A 68 -10.87 31.87 -15.99
N PHE A 69 -10.33 32.27 -17.13
CA PHE A 69 -10.02 31.34 -18.24
C PHE A 69 -9.21 30.11 -17.80
N ARG A 70 -8.24 30.31 -16.89
CA ARG A 70 -7.41 29.21 -16.33
C ARG A 70 -8.21 28.19 -15.50
N TRP A 71 -9.39 28.56 -15.00
CA TRP A 71 -10.29 27.66 -14.27
C TRP A 71 -10.71 26.48 -15.15
N PHE A 72 -11.11 26.75 -16.39
CA PHE A 72 -11.51 25.72 -17.35
C PHE A 72 -10.35 24.78 -17.70
N LEU A 73 -9.13 25.32 -17.81
CA LEU A 73 -7.93 24.50 -18.02
C LEU A 73 -7.68 23.54 -16.85
N TRP A 74 -7.82 24.02 -15.61
CA TRP A 74 -7.68 23.18 -14.42
C TRP A 74 -8.79 22.13 -14.31
N ALA A 75 -10.03 22.49 -14.67
CA ALA A 75 -11.16 21.57 -14.66
C ALA A 75 -10.95 20.47 -15.70
N PHE A 76 -10.54 20.84 -16.92
CA PHE A 76 -10.22 19.89 -17.98
C PHE A 76 -9.06 18.97 -17.61
N LEU A 77 -8.01 19.52 -16.97
CA LEU A 77 -6.90 18.71 -16.46
C LEU A 77 -7.39 17.66 -15.46
N LEU A 78 -8.22 18.03 -14.48
CA LEU A 78 -8.73 17.07 -13.49
C LEU A 78 -9.65 16.02 -14.11
N LEU A 79 -10.51 16.41 -15.06
CA LEU A 79 -11.35 15.46 -15.79
C LEU A 79 -10.50 14.49 -16.63
N GLY A 80 -9.45 14.97 -17.29
CA GLY A 80 -8.52 14.13 -18.05
C GLY A 80 -7.72 13.17 -17.15
N VAL A 81 -7.30 13.63 -15.98
CA VAL A 81 -6.68 12.77 -14.96
C VAL A 81 -7.64 11.70 -14.49
N GLU A 82 -8.88 12.06 -14.17
CA GLU A 82 -9.93 11.11 -13.77
C GLU A 82 -10.20 10.06 -14.85
N TRP A 83 -10.27 10.49 -16.12
CA TRP A 83 -10.46 9.59 -17.27
C TRP A 83 -9.37 8.51 -17.36
N ILE A 84 -8.11 8.89 -17.13
CA ILE A 84 -7.01 7.92 -17.11
C ILE A 84 -7.09 7.06 -15.84
N TRP A 85 -7.43 7.67 -14.69
CA TRP A 85 -7.44 6.98 -13.40
C TRP A 85 -8.49 5.86 -13.35
N VAL A 86 -9.67 6.06 -13.92
CA VAL A 86 -10.74 5.05 -14.01
C VAL A 86 -10.24 3.71 -14.58
N ARG A 87 -9.22 3.74 -15.44
CA ARG A 87 -8.65 2.55 -16.10
C ARG A 87 -7.62 1.76 -15.30
N SER A 88 -7.20 2.25 -14.14
CA SER A 88 -6.01 1.71 -13.47
C SER A 88 -6.32 0.71 -12.34
N GLN A 89 -6.98 1.14 -11.25
CA GLN A 89 -7.01 0.37 -9.99
C GLN A 89 -8.36 0.37 -9.26
N GLY A 90 -9.39 0.99 -9.83
CA GLY A 90 -10.70 1.08 -9.18
C GLY A 90 -10.75 1.96 -7.92
N LEU A 91 -9.67 2.66 -7.59
CA LEU A 91 -9.60 3.64 -6.50
C LEU A 91 -9.97 5.07 -6.95
N PHE A 92 -10.38 5.25 -8.20
CA PHE A 92 -10.80 6.54 -8.76
C PHE A 92 -11.91 7.27 -7.96
N PRO A 93 -12.84 6.59 -7.23
CA PRO A 93 -13.81 7.33 -6.41
C PRO A 93 -13.19 8.22 -5.33
N LEU A 94 -11.92 7.98 -4.96
CA LEU A 94 -11.17 8.87 -4.08
C LEU A 94 -11.07 10.31 -4.64
N GLY A 95 -10.99 10.47 -5.97
CA GLY A 95 -11.04 11.78 -6.63
C GLY A 95 -12.38 12.48 -6.43
N PHE A 96 -13.48 11.73 -6.48
CA PHE A 96 -14.83 12.25 -6.21
C PHE A 96 -14.96 12.70 -4.77
N VAL A 97 -14.54 11.86 -3.82
CA VAL A 97 -14.62 12.18 -2.39
C VAL A 97 -13.82 13.44 -2.07
N MET A 98 -12.59 13.55 -2.59
CA MET A 98 -11.77 14.74 -2.35
C MET A 98 -12.38 16.01 -2.96
N SER A 99 -12.91 15.91 -4.18
CA SER A 99 -13.61 17.01 -4.86
C SER A 99 -14.88 17.43 -4.11
N ALA A 100 -15.67 16.47 -3.62
CA ALA A 100 -16.87 16.72 -2.84
C ALA A 100 -16.53 17.44 -1.52
N CYS A 101 -15.50 16.98 -0.79
CA CYS A 101 -15.03 17.65 0.42
C CYS A 101 -14.61 19.10 0.14
N ALA A 102 -13.80 19.33 -0.89
CA ALA A 102 -13.33 20.67 -1.25
C ALA A 102 -14.48 21.62 -1.62
N ILE A 103 -15.42 21.16 -2.44
CA ILE A 103 -16.60 21.95 -2.85
C ILE A 103 -17.49 22.24 -1.65
N PHE A 104 -17.73 21.26 -0.78
CA PHE A 104 -18.56 21.42 0.41
C PHE A 104 -18.05 22.53 1.33
N PHE A 105 -16.74 22.52 1.65
CA PHE A 105 -16.16 23.56 2.51
C PHE A 105 -16.10 24.94 1.84
N ALA A 106 -15.91 25.00 0.54
CA ALA A 106 -15.90 26.26 -0.19
C ALA A 106 -17.31 26.82 -0.47
N TRP A 107 -18.36 26.01 -0.39
CA TRP A 107 -19.69 26.30 -0.94
C TRP A 107 -20.30 27.63 -0.50
N LYS A 108 -20.23 27.92 0.81
CA LYS A 108 -20.85 29.11 1.41
C LYS A 108 -20.21 30.41 0.90
N GLU A 109 -18.92 30.39 0.64
CA GLU A 109 -18.13 31.55 0.24
C GLU A 109 -18.26 31.90 -1.25
N ARG A 110 -18.91 31.03 -2.06
CA ARG A 110 -19.02 31.18 -3.52
C ARG A 110 -20.27 31.92 -3.96
N GLN A 111 -20.14 32.66 -5.05
CA GLN A 111 -21.27 33.30 -5.73
C GLN A 111 -22.14 32.26 -6.48
N LYS A 112 -23.38 32.61 -6.85
CA LYS A 112 -24.33 31.69 -7.50
C LYS A 112 -23.78 31.07 -8.80
N GLY A 113 -23.14 31.87 -9.66
CA GLY A 113 -22.54 31.38 -10.90
C GLY A 113 -21.35 30.44 -10.66
N GLU A 114 -20.55 30.71 -9.63
CA GLU A 114 -19.43 29.86 -9.23
C GLU A 114 -19.89 28.52 -8.66
N ARG A 115 -20.94 28.53 -7.84
CA ARG A 115 -21.59 27.30 -7.34
C ARG A 115 -22.06 26.43 -8.49
N PHE A 116 -22.73 27.04 -9.48
CA PHE A 116 -23.17 26.31 -10.67
C PHE A 116 -22.00 25.67 -11.42
N ALA A 117 -20.90 26.40 -11.65
CA ALA A 117 -19.73 25.86 -12.34
C ALA A 117 -19.06 24.71 -11.54
N LEU A 118 -18.93 24.83 -10.22
CA LEU A 118 -18.40 23.78 -9.36
C LEU A 118 -19.30 22.54 -9.34
N THR A 119 -20.61 22.72 -9.29
CA THR A 119 -21.58 21.62 -9.40
C THR A 119 -21.49 20.96 -10.77
N ALA A 120 -21.44 21.73 -11.86
CA ALA A 120 -21.29 21.21 -13.21
C ALA A 120 -19.99 20.41 -13.36
N PHE A 121 -18.87 20.94 -12.84
CA PHE A 121 -17.60 20.20 -12.78
C PHE A 121 -17.73 18.88 -12.02
N PHE A 122 -18.35 18.88 -10.83
CA PHE A 122 -18.52 17.68 -10.03
C PHE A 122 -19.43 16.64 -10.71
N VAL A 123 -20.51 17.08 -11.35
CA VAL A 123 -21.39 16.21 -12.14
C VAL A 123 -20.62 15.61 -13.32
N LEU A 124 -19.86 16.43 -14.07
CA LEU A 124 -19.01 15.92 -15.16
C LEU A 124 -18.00 14.90 -14.66
N LEU A 125 -17.38 15.15 -13.50
CA LEU A 125 -16.44 14.23 -12.87
C LEU A 125 -17.09 12.86 -12.56
N LEU A 126 -18.32 12.86 -12.03
CA LEU A 126 -19.08 11.62 -11.77
C LEU A 126 -19.51 10.88 -13.04
N LEU A 127 -19.65 11.59 -14.16
CA LEU A 127 -20.01 11.01 -15.45
C LEU A 127 -18.81 10.39 -16.18
N VAL A 128 -17.56 10.76 -15.85
CA VAL A 128 -16.35 10.25 -16.49
C VAL A 128 -16.32 8.72 -16.62
N PRO A 129 -16.62 7.91 -15.57
CA PRO A 129 -16.62 6.45 -15.69
C PRO A 129 -17.62 5.92 -16.73
N LEU A 130 -18.76 6.59 -16.90
CA LEU A 130 -19.83 6.19 -17.82
C LEU A 130 -19.49 6.47 -19.28
N LEU A 131 -18.56 7.39 -19.54
CA LEU A 131 -18.13 7.76 -20.89
C LEU A 131 -17.12 6.76 -21.49
N HIS A 132 -16.61 5.82 -20.70
CA HIS A 132 -15.79 4.71 -21.20
C HIS A 132 -16.65 3.62 -21.83
N SER A 133 -16.04 2.79 -22.68
CA SER A 133 -16.73 1.69 -23.39
C SER A 133 -17.42 0.67 -22.47
N GLN A 134 -16.93 0.46 -21.25
CA GLN A 134 -17.53 -0.44 -20.26
C GLN A 134 -18.62 0.26 -19.41
N GLY A 135 -18.78 1.57 -19.56
CA GLY A 135 -19.83 2.39 -18.95
C GLY A 135 -20.13 2.05 -17.49
N PHE A 136 -21.35 1.60 -17.23
CA PHE A 136 -21.85 1.32 -15.87
C PHE A 136 -21.05 0.24 -15.12
N LEU A 137 -20.40 -0.70 -15.81
CA LEU A 137 -19.58 -1.73 -15.15
C LEU A 137 -18.38 -1.11 -14.43
N LEU A 138 -17.74 -0.09 -15.02
CA LEU A 138 -16.65 0.64 -14.37
C LEU A 138 -17.16 1.44 -13.17
N TRP A 139 -18.36 2.00 -13.25
CA TRP A 139 -18.97 2.73 -12.14
C TRP A 139 -19.28 1.80 -10.95
N ARG A 140 -19.72 0.56 -11.20
CA ARG A 140 -19.99 -0.44 -10.15
C ARG A 140 -18.72 -1.09 -9.59
N TYR A 141 -17.64 -1.13 -10.36
CA TYR A 141 -16.42 -1.88 -10.02
C TYR A 141 -15.80 -1.52 -8.65
N PRO A 142 -15.68 -0.25 -8.24
CA PRO A 142 -15.16 0.10 -6.92
C PRO A 142 -15.98 -0.47 -5.76
N PHE A 143 -17.30 -0.59 -5.91
CA PHE A 143 -18.16 -1.18 -4.87
C PHE A 143 -17.91 -2.67 -4.71
N ALA A 144 -17.65 -3.38 -5.81
CA ALA A 144 -17.25 -4.79 -5.76
C ALA A 144 -15.87 -4.97 -5.10
N LEU A 145 -14.93 -4.04 -5.34
CA LEU A 145 -13.64 -4.02 -4.65
C LEU A 145 -13.78 -3.74 -3.15
N LEU A 146 -14.68 -2.81 -2.78
CA LEU A 146 -14.95 -2.48 -1.39
C LEU A 146 -15.61 -3.66 -0.66
N ASP A 147 -16.53 -4.37 -1.33
CA ASP A 147 -17.14 -5.58 -0.75
C ASP A 147 -16.08 -6.65 -0.47
N ARG A 148 -15.19 -6.92 -1.44
CA ARG A 148 -14.05 -7.86 -1.26
C ARG A 148 -13.05 -7.44 -0.19
N LEU A 149 -12.98 -6.14 0.12
CA LEU A 149 -12.15 -5.61 1.21
C LEU A 149 -12.83 -5.79 2.57
N MET A 150 -14.10 -5.44 2.67
CA MET A 150 -14.83 -5.38 3.94
C MET A 150 -15.47 -6.72 4.30
N GLY A 151 -15.57 -7.66 3.36
CA GLY A 151 -16.21 -8.96 3.57
C GLY A 151 -17.73 -8.87 3.73
N GLY A 152 -18.38 -7.92 3.05
CA GLY A 152 -19.83 -7.70 3.17
C GLY A 152 -20.66 -8.88 2.66
N SER A 153 -20.23 -9.51 1.56
CA SER A 153 -20.80 -10.76 1.05
C SER A 153 -20.07 -12.01 1.56
N TYR A 154 -20.78 -13.15 1.62
CA TYR A 154 -20.19 -14.44 2.00
C TYR A 154 -18.97 -14.81 1.13
N SER A 155 -19.05 -14.56 -0.18
CA SER A 155 -17.93 -14.79 -1.11
C SER A 155 -16.73 -13.88 -0.85
N ALA A 156 -16.95 -12.67 -0.30
CA ALA A 156 -15.93 -11.68 -0.03
C ALA A 156 -15.19 -11.92 1.30
N GLN A 157 -15.80 -12.63 2.25
CA GLN A 157 -15.20 -12.88 3.57
C GLN A 157 -13.86 -13.62 3.47
N ILE A 158 -13.75 -14.59 2.56
CA ILE A 158 -12.51 -15.32 2.31
C ILE A 158 -11.42 -14.35 1.84
N PHE A 159 -11.73 -13.46 0.90
CA PHE A 159 -10.77 -12.48 0.39
C PHE A 159 -10.38 -11.41 1.41
N ALA A 160 -11.30 -11.02 2.30
CA ALA A 160 -11.03 -10.05 3.36
C ALA A 160 -10.16 -10.66 4.47
N ALA A 161 -10.39 -11.92 4.83
CA ALA A 161 -9.70 -12.59 5.94
C ALA A 161 -8.35 -13.22 5.54
N GLU A 162 -8.21 -13.70 4.31
CA GLU A 162 -7.06 -14.54 3.92
C GLU A 162 -6.00 -13.75 3.15
N ILE A 163 -6.39 -12.69 2.45
CA ILE A 163 -5.42 -11.80 1.80
C ILE A 163 -4.85 -10.88 2.88
N ALA A 164 -3.57 -11.10 3.22
CA ALA A 164 -2.84 -10.33 4.23
C ALA A 164 -3.02 -8.81 4.07
N GLU A 165 -2.90 -8.31 2.83
CA GLU A 165 -2.99 -6.89 2.51
C GLU A 165 -4.37 -6.24 2.75
N ASN A 166 -5.44 -7.05 2.75
CA ASN A 166 -6.81 -6.58 2.96
C ASN A 166 -7.18 -6.55 4.45
N ARG A 167 -6.44 -7.29 5.29
CA ARG A 167 -6.67 -7.31 6.72
C ARG A 167 -6.31 -5.97 7.34
N SER A 168 -7.06 -5.60 8.37
CA SER A 168 -6.73 -4.44 9.19
C SER A 168 -5.44 -4.72 9.99
N PRO A 169 -4.61 -3.70 10.28
CA PRO A 169 -3.48 -3.85 11.18
C PRO A 169 -3.87 -4.41 12.57
N LEU A 170 -5.10 -4.11 13.03
CA LEU A 170 -5.65 -4.63 14.28
C LEU A 170 -5.88 -6.15 14.22
N THR A 171 -6.51 -6.64 13.14
CA THR A 171 -6.73 -8.08 12.96
C THR A 171 -5.42 -8.86 12.82
N LEU A 172 -4.42 -8.27 12.15
CA LEU A 172 -3.08 -8.88 12.05
C LEU A 172 -2.42 -9.00 13.43
N LEU A 173 -2.53 -7.95 14.25
CA LEU A 173 -2.03 -7.96 15.63
C LEU A 173 -2.73 -9.02 16.50
N LEU A 174 -4.06 -9.11 16.41
CA LEU A 174 -4.85 -10.09 17.18
C LEU A 174 -4.52 -11.54 16.79
N ASN A 175 -4.17 -11.78 15.53
CA ASN A 175 -3.75 -13.09 15.04
C ASN A 175 -2.27 -13.40 15.35
N GLY A 176 -1.53 -12.49 15.99
CA GLY A 176 -0.12 -12.67 16.32
C GLY A 176 0.84 -12.54 15.13
N GLU A 177 0.35 -12.12 13.96
CA GLU A 177 1.17 -11.96 12.76
C GLU A 177 1.93 -10.64 12.78
N ASN A 178 3.28 -10.70 12.72
CA ASN A 178 4.14 -9.50 12.74
C ASN A 178 3.80 -8.53 13.88
N ALA A 179 3.45 -9.05 15.06
CA ALA A 179 2.85 -8.30 16.17
C ALA A 179 3.58 -7.00 16.52
N LEU A 180 4.92 -7.02 16.60
CA LEU A 180 5.72 -5.82 16.90
C LEU A 180 5.59 -4.74 15.82
N SER A 181 5.64 -5.13 14.54
CA SER A 181 5.54 -4.18 13.42
C SER A 181 4.14 -3.57 13.35
N MET A 182 3.10 -4.39 13.56
CA MET A 182 1.72 -3.94 13.56
C MET A 182 1.39 -3.07 14.77
N LEU A 183 1.96 -3.37 15.94
CA LEU A 183 1.83 -2.53 17.13
C LEU A 183 2.45 -1.14 16.91
N VAL A 184 3.69 -1.08 16.40
CA VAL A 184 4.36 0.19 16.10
C VAL A 184 3.55 0.99 15.07
N LEU A 185 3.05 0.33 14.04
CA LEU A 185 2.21 0.95 13.01
C LEU A 185 0.90 1.50 13.60
N LEU A 186 0.17 0.73 14.41
CA LEU A 186 -1.06 1.16 15.05
C LEU A 186 -0.84 2.34 15.99
N LEU A 187 0.21 2.30 16.82
CA LEU A 187 0.59 3.42 17.68
C LEU A 187 0.91 4.67 16.86
N THR A 188 1.58 4.50 15.71
CA THR A 188 1.88 5.58 14.78
C THR A 188 0.61 6.19 14.19
N ILE A 189 -0.35 5.36 13.76
CA ILE A 189 -1.66 5.78 13.24
C ILE A 189 -2.47 6.52 14.31
N LEU A 190 -2.54 5.98 15.52
CA LEU A 190 -3.26 6.59 16.65
C LEU A 190 -2.65 7.93 17.05
N PHE A 191 -1.32 8.00 17.15
CA PHE A 191 -0.61 9.24 17.43
C PHE A 191 -0.84 10.29 16.33
N SER A 192 -0.83 9.85 15.07
CA SER A 192 -1.12 10.70 13.92
C SER A 192 -2.57 11.22 13.96
N GLY A 193 -3.54 10.36 14.28
CA GLY A 193 -4.94 10.75 14.48
C GLY A 193 -5.11 11.75 15.63
N TRP A 194 -4.41 11.53 16.74
CA TRP A 194 -4.38 12.48 17.86
C TRP A 194 -3.83 13.85 17.44
N ILE A 195 -2.74 13.90 16.65
CA ILE A 195 -2.22 15.15 16.08
C ILE A 195 -3.30 15.84 15.22
N ILE A 196 -3.97 15.09 14.34
CA ILE A 196 -5.01 15.60 13.43
C ILE A 196 -6.20 16.18 14.21
N LEU A 197 -6.57 15.59 15.34
CA LEU A 197 -7.73 16.05 16.13
C LEU A 197 -7.40 17.19 17.10
N THR A 198 -6.16 17.26 17.59
CA THR A 198 -5.78 18.21 18.66
C THR A 198 -5.08 19.46 18.14
N GLN A 199 -4.42 19.40 16.98
CA GLN A 199 -3.68 20.54 16.46
C GLN A 199 -4.55 21.45 15.59
N LYS A 200 -4.27 22.75 15.69
CA LYS A 200 -4.80 23.72 14.72
C LYS A 200 -3.90 23.75 13.50
N PHE A 201 -4.39 23.23 12.39
CA PHE A 201 -3.71 23.30 11.10
C PHE A 201 -3.93 24.66 10.45
N ARG A 202 -2.90 25.16 9.76
CA ARG A 202 -3.03 26.32 8.85
C ARG A 202 -3.64 25.95 7.49
N SER A 203 -3.81 24.64 7.28
CA SER A 203 -4.35 24.03 6.08
C SER A 203 -5.82 24.39 5.83
N GLU A 204 -6.22 24.31 4.57
CA GLU A 204 -7.63 24.33 4.17
C GLU A 204 -8.39 23.18 4.85
N ASN A 205 -9.61 23.44 5.33
CA ASN A 205 -10.41 22.47 6.09
C ASN A 205 -10.59 21.14 5.35
N PHE A 206 -10.78 21.17 4.03
CA PHE A 206 -10.99 19.95 3.25
C PHE A 206 -9.77 19.02 3.27
N ARG A 207 -8.54 19.57 3.36
CA ARG A 207 -7.29 18.78 3.44
C ARG A 207 -7.20 18.07 4.80
N VAL A 208 -7.64 18.72 5.87
CA VAL A 208 -7.74 18.11 7.20
C VAL A 208 -8.82 17.02 7.21
N THR A 209 -9.98 17.27 6.61
CA THR A 209 -11.03 16.25 6.45
C THR A 209 -10.54 15.07 5.60
N TRP A 210 -9.76 15.34 4.54
CA TRP A 210 -9.14 14.30 3.73
C TRP A 210 -8.23 13.39 4.57
N LEU A 211 -7.45 13.94 5.50
CA LEU A 211 -6.64 13.14 6.42
C LEU A 211 -7.49 12.17 7.25
N LEU A 212 -8.68 12.58 7.69
CA LEU A 212 -9.58 11.70 8.44
C LEU A 212 -10.11 10.57 7.55
N VAL A 213 -10.42 10.86 6.28
CA VAL A 213 -10.83 9.83 5.30
C VAL A 213 -9.70 8.82 5.08
N VAL A 214 -8.47 9.28 4.81
CA VAL A 214 -7.34 8.36 4.59
C VAL A 214 -6.89 7.66 5.87
N LEU A 215 -7.08 8.26 7.04
CA LEU A 215 -6.85 7.63 8.34
C LEU A 215 -7.80 6.45 8.56
N PHE A 216 -9.09 6.64 8.27
CA PHE A 216 -10.08 5.57 8.32
C PHE A 216 -9.68 4.42 7.37
N LEU A 217 -9.35 4.74 6.11
CA LEU A 217 -8.93 3.73 5.13
C LEU A 217 -7.69 2.96 5.58
N ALA A 218 -6.70 3.65 6.15
CA ALA A 218 -5.46 3.06 6.67
C ALA A 218 -5.67 2.13 7.87
N ILE A 219 -6.68 2.41 8.72
CA ILE A 219 -7.08 1.51 9.80
C ILE A 219 -7.81 0.28 9.22
N SER A 220 -8.60 0.45 8.15
CA SER A 220 -9.39 -0.64 7.58
C SER A 220 -8.55 -1.73 6.91
N ALA A 221 -7.46 -1.37 6.21
CA ALA A 221 -6.62 -2.33 5.49
C ALA A 221 -5.15 -1.89 5.43
N GLU A 222 -4.23 -2.84 5.59
CA GLU A 222 -2.78 -2.59 5.53
C GLU A 222 -2.37 -1.90 4.22
N ARG A 223 -2.95 -2.30 3.08
CA ARG A 223 -2.61 -1.69 1.78
C ARG A 223 -2.91 -0.18 1.70
N ASN A 224 -3.86 0.32 2.50
CA ASN A 224 -4.27 1.72 2.44
C ASN A 224 -3.33 2.64 3.26
N LEU A 225 -2.38 2.09 4.01
CA LEU A 225 -1.39 2.86 4.79
C LEU A 225 -0.61 3.87 3.92
N THR A 226 -0.32 3.48 2.69
CA THR A 226 0.36 4.34 1.71
C THR A 226 -0.47 5.56 1.31
N LEU A 227 -1.80 5.42 1.27
CA LEU A 227 -2.72 6.54 1.02
C LEU A 227 -2.69 7.55 2.17
N PHE A 228 -2.36 7.11 3.38
CA PHE A 228 -2.29 7.98 4.57
C PHE A 228 -0.94 8.70 4.70
N PHE A 229 0.16 8.01 4.42
CA PHE A 229 1.52 8.52 4.68
C PHE A 229 1.80 9.89 4.03
N PHE A 230 1.61 10.04 2.72
CA PHE A 230 1.94 11.30 2.02
C PHE A 230 1.05 12.48 2.43
N PRO A 231 -0.29 12.36 2.52
CA PRO A 231 -1.12 13.42 3.07
C PRO A 231 -0.72 13.80 4.50
N PHE A 232 -0.44 12.81 5.35
CA PHE A 232 -0.03 13.06 6.74
C PHE A 232 1.27 13.87 6.79
N VAL A 233 2.28 13.46 6.01
CA VAL A 233 3.53 14.21 5.89
C VAL A 233 3.27 15.63 5.39
N ALA A 234 2.47 15.79 4.32
CA ALA A 234 2.15 17.08 3.71
C ALA A 234 1.47 18.07 4.68
N VAL A 235 0.49 17.62 5.45
CA VAL A 235 -0.31 18.52 6.33
C VAL A 235 0.23 18.55 7.76
N ALA A 236 0.52 17.39 8.35
CA ALA A 236 0.86 17.31 9.76
C ALA A 236 2.31 17.67 10.06
N LEU A 237 3.26 17.36 9.17
CA LEU A 237 4.66 17.69 9.39
C LEU A 237 5.04 19.07 8.81
N PHE A 238 4.43 19.47 7.69
CA PHE A 238 4.82 20.71 7.01
C PHE A 238 3.87 21.90 7.24
N GLU A 239 2.58 21.70 7.55
CA GLU A 239 1.66 22.83 7.79
C GLU A 239 1.37 23.09 9.28
N THR A 240 1.88 22.22 10.18
CA THR A 240 1.91 22.53 11.61
C THR A 240 3.14 23.37 11.94
N PRO A 241 3.03 24.32 12.88
CA PRO A 241 4.20 24.87 13.55
C PRO A 241 4.77 23.79 14.47
N PHE A 242 5.40 22.76 13.91
CA PHE A 242 6.29 21.87 14.64
C PHE A 242 7.49 22.72 15.06
N PRO A 243 7.79 22.87 16.37
CA PRO A 243 7.71 21.84 17.40
C PRO A 243 6.50 22.01 18.33
N LEU A 244 6.21 20.94 19.09
CA LEU A 244 5.30 20.97 20.24
C LEU A 244 5.34 22.33 20.93
N LYS A 245 4.18 22.90 21.27
CA LYS A 245 4.05 24.01 22.22
C LYS A 245 4.47 23.57 23.64
N THR A 246 5.63 22.95 23.82
CA THR A 246 6.34 22.87 25.10
C THR A 246 6.77 24.26 25.58
N LYS A 247 6.67 25.29 24.72
CA LYS A 247 6.91 26.68 25.09
C LYS A 247 6.11 27.12 26.33
N LYS A 248 4.90 26.63 26.62
CA LYS A 248 4.16 27.11 27.82
C LYS A 248 4.56 26.45 29.14
N SER A 249 5.16 25.25 29.12
CA SER A 249 5.56 24.57 30.36
C SER A 249 7.06 24.73 30.67
N VAL A 250 7.88 25.03 29.66
CA VAL A 250 9.34 25.22 29.82
C VAL A 250 9.75 26.70 29.87
N SER A 251 8.89 27.64 29.41
CA SER A 251 9.23 29.08 29.42
C SER A 251 9.29 29.74 30.80
N LYS A 252 9.05 29.00 31.89
CA LYS A 252 9.35 29.50 33.24
C LYS A 252 10.81 29.27 33.66
N ILE A 253 11.63 28.56 32.87
CA ILE A 253 12.98 28.16 33.30
C ILE A 253 14.13 28.76 32.48
N SER A 254 13.95 29.39 31.32
CA SER A 254 15.12 29.91 30.59
C SER A 254 14.83 31.04 29.62
N LEU A 255 15.25 32.25 30.01
CA LEU A 255 15.51 33.38 29.12
C LEU A 255 16.92 33.20 28.54
N GLY A 256 17.06 32.45 27.44
CA GLY A 256 18.34 32.26 26.76
C GLY A 256 18.41 31.25 25.61
N ASP A 257 17.40 30.40 25.40
CA ASP A 257 17.60 29.10 24.71
C ASP A 257 17.16 28.99 23.23
N GLU A 258 16.95 30.06 22.46
CA GLU A 258 16.57 29.89 21.03
C GLU A 258 17.67 29.22 20.20
N LYS A 259 18.95 29.52 20.46
CA LYS A 259 20.08 28.83 19.80
C LYS A 259 20.26 27.39 20.30
N ARG A 260 19.98 27.12 21.57
CA ARG A 260 20.13 25.79 22.19
C ARG A 260 19.02 24.83 21.77
N ALA A 261 17.78 25.31 21.64
CA ALA A 261 16.66 24.53 21.12
C ALA A 261 16.86 24.11 19.65
N SER A 262 17.42 25.00 18.83
CA SER A 262 17.85 24.69 17.44
C SER A 262 18.92 23.59 17.41
N SER A 263 19.91 23.66 18.30
CA SER A 263 20.98 22.64 18.41
C SER A 263 20.44 21.26 18.82
N TRP A 264 19.50 21.21 19.76
CA TRP A 264 18.88 19.95 20.20
C TRP A 264 17.98 19.34 19.13
N GLN A 265 17.21 20.15 18.40
CA GLN A 265 16.41 19.68 17.27
C GLN A 265 17.28 19.14 16.14
N SER A 266 18.40 19.79 15.85
CA SER A 266 19.37 19.31 14.87
C SER A 266 20.02 18.01 15.32
N PHE A 267 20.38 17.88 16.60
CA PHE A 267 20.96 16.65 17.16
C PHE A 267 20.02 15.45 17.01
N TRP A 268 18.75 15.61 17.43
CA TRP A 268 17.74 14.55 17.28
C TRP A 268 17.45 14.22 15.82
N GLY A 269 17.39 15.24 14.95
CA GLY A 269 17.26 15.04 13.50
C GLY A 269 18.41 14.20 12.95
N THR A 270 19.65 14.53 13.31
CA THR A 270 20.85 13.78 12.88
C THR A 270 20.84 12.35 13.41
N LEU A 271 20.51 12.14 14.69
CA LEU A 271 20.46 10.80 15.27
C LEU A 271 19.42 9.92 14.56
N LEU A 272 18.25 10.48 14.29
CA LEU A 272 17.16 9.79 13.61
C LEU A 272 17.50 9.49 12.14
N LEU A 273 18.14 10.43 11.44
CA LEU A 273 18.65 10.19 10.09
C LEU A 273 19.75 9.11 10.08
N ALA A 274 20.69 9.18 11.02
CA ALA A 274 21.76 8.19 11.17
C ALA A 274 21.21 6.79 11.48
N PHE A 275 20.17 6.70 12.33
CA PHE A 275 19.46 5.45 12.59
C PHE A 275 18.85 4.86 11.33
N VAL A 276 18.11 5.68 10.55
CA VAL A 276 17.49 5.22 9.30
C VAL A 276 18.54 4.78 8.29
N LEU A 277 19.59 5.58 8.08
CA LEU A 277 20.67 5.26 7.15
C LEU A 277 21.45 4.01 7.59
N GLY A 278 21.79 3.90 8.87
CA GLY A 278 22.49 2.73 9.41
C GLY A 278 21.68 1.45 9.26
N PHE A 279 20.37 1.50 9.51
CA PHE A 279 19.49 0.35 9.28
C PHE A 279 19.37 0.03 7.79
N PHE A 280 19.20 1.03 6.94
CA PHE A 280 19.14 0.84 5.49
C PHE A 280 20.40 0.14 4.97
N LEU A 281 21.58 0.61 5.39
CA LEU A 281 22.87 -0.01 5.04
C LEU A 281 22.95 -1.46 5.53
N ARG A 282 22.48 -1.77 6.74
CA ARG A 282 22.39 -3.15 7.24
C ARG A 282 21.50 -4.03 6.37
N CYS A 283 20.39 -3.49 5.86
CA CYS A 283 19.47 -4.23 5.00
C CYS A 283 19.97 -4.45 3.57
N LEU A 284 20.91 -3.63 3.08
CA LEU A 284 21.46 -3.78 1.74
C LEU A 284 22.10 -5.15 1.50
N GLY A 285 22.67 -5.77 2.55
CA GLY A 285 23.23 -7.11 2.44
C GLY A 285 22.23 -8.16 1.94
N ALA A 286 20.93 -8.00 2.22
CA ALA A 286 19.89 -8.92 1.78
C ALA A 286 19.53 -8.79 0.28
N TYR A 287 20.11 -7.81 -0.42
CA TYR A 287 19.96 -7.56 -1.85
C TYR A 287 21.26 -7.82 -2.61
N ARG A 288 22.31 -8.29 -1.93
CA ARG A 288 23.58 -8.65 -2.55
C ARG A 288 23.56 -10.16 -2.84
N SER A 289 23.61 -10.52 -4.11
CA SER A 289 23.86 -11.88 -4.57
C SER A 289 25.33 -12.03 -4.99
N ASP A 290 25.77 -13.27 -5.20
CA ASP A 290 27.11 -13.58 -5.71
C ASP A 290 27.38 -12.86 -7.05
N ASP A 291 26.36 -12.76 -7.90
CA ASP A 291 26.44 -12.12 -9.23
C ASP A 291 26.24 -10.61 -9.24
N GLY A 292 25.80 -9.98 -8.14
CA GLY A 292 25.52 -8.54 -8.18
C GLY A 292 24.57 -8.00 -7.13
N TRP A 293 23.97 -6.86 -7.45
CA TRP A 293 22.88 -6.27 -6.69
C TRP A 293 21.55 -6.68 -7.33
N MET A 294 20.69 -7.32 -6.55
CA MET A 294 19.36 -7.73 -6.99
C MET A 294 18.29 -6.70 -6.62
N THR A 295 17.23 -6.64 -7.42
CA THR A 295 16.08 -5.75 -7.17
C THR A 295 15.08 -6.30 -6.16
N VAL A 296 15.13 -7.61 -5.88
CA VAL A 296 14.29 -8.31 -4.92
C VAL A 296 15.21 -9.12 -4.01
N SER A 297 14.93 -9.12 -2.71
CA SER A 297 15.73 -9.89 -1.75
C SER A 297 15.52 -11.39 -1.97
N GLU A 298 16.61 -12.16 -2.01
CA GLU A 298 16.59 -13.63 -2.15
C GLU A 298 15.75 -14.31 -1.05
N ASN A 299 15.63 -13.69 0.12
CA ASN A 299 14.87 -14.24 1.25
C ASN A 299 13.35 -14.17 1.06
N ARG A 300 12.86 -13.38 0.10
CA ARG A 300 11.42 -13.13 -0.13
C ARG A 300 10.84 -13.86 -1.33
N VAL A 301 11.69 -14.47 -2.14
CA VAL A 301 11.31 -15.18 -3.36
C VAL A 301 12.02 -16.54 -3.36
N PRO A 302 11.50 -17.55 -4.07
CA PRO A 302 12.13 -18.86 -4.14
C PRO A 302 13.35 -18.85 -5.07
N PHE A 303 14.35 -17.97 -4.85
CA PHE A 303 15.46 -17.79 -5.79
C PHE A 303 16.29 -19.07 -5.96
N ARG A 304 16.68 -19.72 -4.86
CA ARG A 304 17.50 -20.93 -4.93
C ARG A 304 16.70 -22.16 -5.35
N ALA A 305 15.45 -22.26 -4.89
CA ALA A 305 14.51 -23.28 -5.38
C ALA A 305 14.22 -23.12 -6.88
N LEU A 306 14.17 -21.89 -7.40
CA LEU A 306 14.05 -21.61 -8.84
C LEU A 306 15.25 -22.16 -9.61
N ILE A 307 16.49 -21.95 -9.13
CA ILE A 307 17.69 -22.51 -9.76
C ILE A 307 17.57 -24.04 -9.86
N TYR A 308 17.18 -24.69 -8.77
CA TYR A 308 16.94 -26.14 -8.76
C TYR A 308 15.88 -26.57 -9.79
N MET A 309 14.75 -25.85 -9.85
CA MET A 309 13.65 -26.15 -10.79
C MET A 309 14.03 -25.88 -12.26
N GLN A 310 14.95 -24.94 -12.53
CA GLN A 310 15.49 -24.71 -13.88
C GLN A 310 16.39 -25.87 -14.33
N GLU A 311 17.16 -26.46 -13.41
CA GLU A 311 17.98 -27.63 -13.67
C GLU A 311 17.14 -28.92 -13.82
N HIS A 312 15.95 -28.95 -13.21
CA HIS A 312 15.04 -30.10 -13.19
C HIS A 312 13.65 -29.67 -13.69
N PRO A 313 13.43 -29.41 -14.98
CA PRO A 313 12.14 -28.95 -15.48
C PRO A 313 11.05 -30.02 -15.41
N LEU A 314 9.82 -29.61 -15.15
CA LEU A 314 8.65 -30.50 -15.24
C LEU A 314 8.34 -30.91 -16.69
N LEU A 315 7.76 -32.10 -16.86
CA LEU A 315 7.17 -32.53 -18.13
C LEU A 315 5.90 -31.73 -18.45
N GLU A 316 5.53 -31.61 -19.72
CA GLU A 316 4.38 -30.79 -20.16
C GLU A 316 3.03 -31.17 -19.50
N CYS A 317 2.87 -32.42 -19.09
CA CYS A 317 1.67 -32.92 -18.42
C CYS A 317 1.66 -32.69 -16.89
N GLN A 318 2.80 -32.31 -16.32
CA GLN A 318 2.98 -32.13 -14.88
C GLN A 318 2.74 -30.68 -14.49
N LYS A 319 2.11 -30.46 -13.32
CA LYS A 319 1.82 -29.12 -12.82
C LYS A 319 2.51 -28.86 -11.49
N LEU A 320 2.81 -27.58 -11.27
CA LEU A 320 3.39 -27.05 -10.06
C LEU A 320 2.28 -26.48 -9.16
N PHE A 321 2.26 -26.92 -7.90
CA PHE A 321 1.59 -26.22 -6.81
C PHE A 321 2.55 -25.25 -6.15
N ASN A 322 2.12 -24.01 -5.88
CA ASN A 322 2.95 -22.98 -5.28
C ASN A 322 2.11 -22.05 -4.41
N ASP A 323 2.77 -21.35 -3.48
CA ASP A 323 2.12 -20.32 -2.67
C ASP A 323 1.75 -19.08 -3.50
N ASP A 324 0.86 -18.24 -2.98
CA ASP A 324 0.33 -17.07 -3.66
C ASP A 324 1.40 -16.01 -3.99
N ARG A 325 2.49 -15.95 -3.22
CA ARG A 325 3.54 -14.93 -3.38
C ARG A 325 4.62 -15.33 -4.37
N SER A 326 4.92 -16.63 -4.48
CA SER A 326 5.92 -17.13 -5.43
C SER A 326 5.41 -17.16 -6.87
N GLY A 327 4.10 -17.29 -7.10
CA GLY A 327 3.55 -17.53 -8.44
C GLY A 327 3.96 -16.54 -9.51
N GLY A 328 3.88 -15.24 -9.23
CA GLY A 328 4.27 -14.21 -10.22
C GLY A 328 5.78 -14.17 -10.49
N TYR A 329 6.60 -14.55 -9.50
CA TYR A 329 8.04 -14.66 -9.67
C TYR A 329 8.39 -15.87 -10.54
N LEU A 330 7.78 -17.02 -10.27
CA LEU A 330 7.98 -18.25 -11.03
C LEU A 330 7.47 -18.12 -12.47
N GLU A 331 6.30 -17.53 -12.70
CA GLU A 331 5.77 -17.31 -14.06
C GLU A 331 6.71 -16.45 -14.93
N PHE A 332 7.48 -15.55 -14.31
CA PHE A 332 8.45 -14.72 -15.02
C PHE A 332 9.73 -15.49 -15.41
N PHE A 333 10.24 -16.37 -14.54
CA PHE A 333 11.50 -17.09 -14.76
C PHE A 333 11.33 -18.51 -15.31
N LEU A 334 10.14 -19.09 -15.17
CA LEU A 334 9.73 -20.41 -15.67
C LEU A 334 8.40 -20.29 -16.44
N PRO A 335 8.35 -19.55 -17.56
CA PRO A 335 7.10 -19.32 -18.29
C PRO A 335 6.47 -20.60 -18.86
N GLN A 336 7.26 -21.68 -18.96
CA GLN A 336 6.80 -23.00 -19.43
C GLN A 336 6.07 -23.79 -18.33
N GLU A 337 6.38 -23.55 -17.05
CA GLU A 337 5.73 -24.21 -15.94
C GLU A 337 4.51 -23.39 -15.49
N LYS A 338 3.31 -23.99 -15.62
CA LYS A 338 2.09 -23.31 -15.18
C LYS A 338 2.00 -23.33 -13.66
N THR A 339 2.05 -22.15 -13.05
CA THR A 339 1.82 -21.94 -11.63
C THR A 339 0.36 -22.17 -11.26
N PHE A 340 0.12 -22.66 -10.05
CA PHE A 340 -1.23 -22.96 -9.56
C PHE A 340 -2.01 -21.69 -9.20
N LEU A 341 -1.32 -20.74 -8.56
CA LEU A 341 -1.86 -19.47 -8.11
C LEU A 341 -0.79 -18.38 -8.16
N ASP A 342 -1.22 -17.13 -8.33
CA ASP A 342 -0.40 -15.94 -8.15
C ASP A 342 -1.16 -14.87 -7.34
N GLY A 343 -0.51 -13.75 -7.07
CA GLY A 343 -1.09 -12.62 -6.35
C GLY A 343 -2.25 -11.89 -7.06
N ARG A 344 -2.66 -12.29 -8.28
CA ARG A 344 -3.79 -11.71 -9.03
C ARG A 344 -5.11 -12.37 -8.58
N PHE A 345 -5.39 -12.33 -7.28
CA PHE A 345 -6.60 -12.88 -6.65
C PHE A 345 -7.92 -12.39 -7.27
N ILE A 346 -7.91 -11.27 -8.01
CA ILE A 346 -9.09 -10.77 -8.70
C ILE A 346 -9.60 -11.72 -9.80
N LEU A 347 -8.70 -12.53 -10.36
CA LEU A 347 -8.99 -13.48 -11.44
C LEU A 347 -9.54 -14.81 -10.93
N LYS A 348 -9.61 -15.02 -9.61
CA LYS A 348 -10.01 -16.28 -9.00
C LYS A 348 -11.35 -16.10 -8.29
N ASP A 349 -12.17 -17.15 -8.34
CA ASP A 349 -13.43 -17.20 -7.59
C ASP A 349 -13.20 -17.62 -6.13
N SER A 350 -14.23 -17.41 -5.30
CA SER A 350 -14.17 -17.73 -3.87
C SER A 350 -14.10 -19.23 -3.61
N SER A 351 -14.68 -20.07 -4.46
CA SER A 351 -14.63 -21.53 -4.34
C SER A 351 -13.22 -22.07 -4.53
N PHE A 352 -12.53 -21.63 -5.56
CA PHE A 352 -11.14 -21.95 -5.84
C PHE A 352 -10.26 -21.54 -4.66
N MET A 353 -10.45 -20.32 -4.14
CA MET A 353 -9.66 -19.84 -3.01
C MET A 353 -9.94 -20.64 -1.73
N ALA A 354 -11.20 -21.01 -1.48
CA ALA A 354 -11.58 -21.87 -0.35
C ALA A 354 -10.90 -23.25 -0.44
N THR A 355 -10.91 -23.87 -1.62
CA THR A 355 -10.24 -25.16 -1.84
C THR A 355 -8.73 -25.05 -1.67
N TYR A 356 -8.11 -24.04 -2.28
CA TYR A 356 -6.68 -23.78 -2.21
C TYR A 356 -6.20 -23.59 -0.75
N LEU A 357 -6.89 -22.75 0.02
CA LEU A 357 -6.58 -22.54 1.45
C LEU A 357 -7.00 -23.73 2.31
N GLY A 358 -7.95 -24.53 1.83
CA GLY A 358 -8.36 -25.79 2.42
C GLY A 358 -7.18 -26.76 2.57
N PHE A 359 -6.28 -26.80 1.58
CA PHE A 359 -5.08 -27.63 1.62
C PHE A 359 -4.13 -27.29 2.78
N ALA A 360 -4.02 -26.00 3.14
CA ALA A 360 -3.24 -25.59 4.30
C ALA A 360 -3.89 -25.99 5.63
N ARG A 361 -5.22 -25.97 5.70
CA ARG A 361 -6.00 -26.26 6.92
C ARG A 361 -6.18 -27.75 7.17
N LYS A 362 -6.39 -28.52 6.10
CA LYS A 362 -6.59 -29.97 6.08
C LYS A 362 -5.66 -30.58 5.02
N PRO A 363 -4.38 -30.80 5.34
CA PRO A 363 -3.40 -31.33 4.38
C PRO A 363 -3.81 -32.66 3.74
N GLU A 364 -4.56 -33.49 4.47
CA GLU A 364 -5.16 -34.75 4.00
C GLU A 364 -5.86 -34.60 2.64
N THR A 365 -6.53 -33.47 2.39
CA THR A 365 -7.31 -33.27 1.16
C THR A 365 -6.46 -32.81 -0.02
N PHE A 366 -5.20 -32.45 0.23
CA PHE A 366 -4.28 -32.03 -0.83
C PHE A 366 -3.88 -33.21 -1.71
N PHE A 367 -3.47 -34.34 -1.13
CA PHE A 367 -2.95 -35.49 -1.89
C PHE A 367 -3.93 -36.04 -2.94
N PRO A 368 -5.20 -36.36 -2.62
CA PRO A 368 -6.15 -36.81 -3.64
C PRO A 368 -6.47 -35.71 -4.66
N ALA A 369 -6.44 -34.44 -4.25
CA ALA A 369 -6.61 -33.32 -5.17
C ALA A 369 -5.42 -33.19 -6.11
N ALA A 370 -4.19 -33.39 -5.64
CA ALA A 370 -2.97 -33.35 -6.42
C ALA A 370 -3.01 -34.41 -7.53
N ASP A 371 -3.47 -35.62 -7.22
CA ASP A 371 -3.68 -36.68 -8.20
C ASP A 371 -4.70 -36.26 -9.28
N SER A 372 -5.86 -35.74 -8.86
CA SER A 372 -6.92 -35.32 -9.78
C SER A 372 -6.55 -34.13 -10.66
N LEU A 373 -5.71 -33.23 -10.15
CA LEU A 373 -5.33 -31.98 -10.82
C LEU A 373 -4.05 -32.13 -11.65
N GLY A 374 -3.34 -33.27 -11.55
CA GLY A 374 -2.06 -33.52 -12.20
C GLY A 374 -0.92 -32.71 -11.58
N ILE A 375 -1.01 -32.42 -10.28
CA ILE A 375 0.06 -31.74 -9.54
C ILE A 375 1.14 -32.76 -9.23
N PHE A 376 2.35 -32.49 -9.71
CA PHE A 376 3.50 -33.38 -9.56
C PHE A 376 4.58 -32.80 -8.64
N ARG A 377 4.64 -31.46 -8.57
CA ARG A 377 5.60 -30.72 -7.75
C ARG A 377 4.86 -29.72 -6.88
N ALA A 378 5.29 -29.55 -5.64
CA ALA A 378 4.80 -28.53 -4.73
C ALA A 378 5.96 -27.71 -4.17
N LEU A 379 5.91 -26.39 -4.37
CA LEU A 379 6.82 -25.41 -3.77
C LEU A 379 6.14 -24.77 -2.56
N ILE A 380 6.71 -24.99 -1.38
CA ILE A 380 6.13 -24.56 -0.11
C ILE A 380 7.08 -23.61 0.64
N PRO A 381 6.61 -22.43 1.08
CA PRO A 381 7.37 -21.55 1.95
C PRO A 381 7.38 -22.12 3.38
N ILE A 382 8.57 -22.31 3.97
CA ILE A 382 8.71 -22.96 5.28
C ILE A 382 8.94 -21.99 6.45
N ARG A 383 9.52 -20.80 6.19
CA ARG A 383 9.92 -19.86 7.25
C ARG A 383 8.98 -18.70 7.47
N HIS A 384 8.53 -18.06 6.39
CA HIS A 384 7.85 -16.76 6.45
C HIS A 384 6.32 -16.86 6.50
N ILE A 385 5.75 -18.02 6.19
CA ILE A 385 4.31 -18.20 6.05
C ILE A 385 3.87 -19.42 6.86
N PRO A 386 3.44 -19.22 8.12
CA PRO A 386 3.00 -20.33 8.98
C PRO A 386 1.83 -21.14 8.41
N LEU A 387 1.03 -20.53 7.53
CA LEU A 387 -0.13 -21.16 6.90
C LEU A 387 0.21 -22.51 6.27
N TRP A 388 1.35 -22.62 5.60
CA TRP A 388 1.74 -23.82 4.85
C TRP A 388 2.52 -24.85 5.65
N GLN A 389 2.88 -24.56 6.91
CA GLN A 389 3.69 -25.46 7.73
C GLN A 389 3.02 -26.82 7.95
N LYS A 390 1.70 -26.84 8.14
CA LYS A 390 0.95 -28.10 8.28
C LYS A 390 1.01 -28.96 7.03
N LEU A 391 0.97 -28.33 5.85
CA LEU A 391 1.09 -29.04 4.58
C LEU A 391 2.53 -29.55 4.36
N ASP A 392 3.55 -28.74 4.71
CA ASP A 392 4.95 -29.19 4.72
C ASP A 392 5.16 -30.40 5.64
N SER A 393 4.58 -30.39 6.84
CA SER A 393 4.64 -31.55 7.76
C SER A 393 3.95 -32.78 7.20
N ALA A 394 2.78 -32.63 6.57
CA ALA A 394 2.05 -33.75 5.97
C ALA A 394 2.80 -34.39 4.80
N PHE A 395 3.61 -33.64 4.04
CA PHE A 395 4.46 -34.23 3.01
C PHE A 395 5.50 -35.19 3.56
N PHE A 396 6.03 -34.97 4.78
CA PHE A 396 6.94 -35.93 5.42
C PHE A 396 6.26 -37.24 5.81
N GLU A 397 4.95 -37.20 6.08
CA GLU A 397 4.16 -38.37 6.47
C GLU A 397 3.67 -39.16 5.24
N ASN A 398 3.69 -38.55 4.05
CA ASN A 398 3.23 -39.19 2.82
C ASN A 398 4.41 -39.84 2.06
N PRO A 399 4.41 -41.17 1.87
CA PRO A 399 5.53 -41.88 1.24
C PRO A 399 5.67 -41.61 -0.28
N ASP A 400 4.59 -41.15 -0.92
CA ASP A 400 4.59 -40.87 -2.35
C ASP A 400 5.30 -39.55 -2.67
N TRP A 401 5.50 -38.67 -1.69
CA TRP A 401 6.12 -37.37 -1.90
C TRP A 401 7.51 -37.29 -1.26
N LYS A 402 8.48 -36.81 -2.01
CA LYS A 402 9.88 -36.68 -1.59
C LYS A 402 10.29 -35.22 -1.56
N SER A 403 11.02 -34.84 -0.50
CA SER A 403 11.69 -33.54 -0.47
C SER A 403 12.93 -33.61 -1.36
N VAL A 404 12.83 -33.01 -2.54
CA VAL A 404 13.92 -32.99 -3.53
C VAL A 404 14.82 -31.78 -3.37
N TYR A 405 14.30 -30.72 -2.76
CA TYR A 405 15.04 -29.51 -2.44
C TYR A 405 14.50 -28.88 -1.16
N ARG A 406 15.39 -28.35 -0.31
CA ARG A 406 15.02 -27.57 0.88
C ARG A 406 16.13 -26.60 1.25
N ASP A 407 15.78 -25.32 1.40
CA ASP A 407 16.66 -24.30 1.98
C ASP A 407 16.02 -23.70 3.25
N ASP A 408 16.53 -22.56 3.72
CA ASP A 408 16.02 -21.88 4.92
C ASP A 408 14.64 -21.22 4.73
N PHE A 409 14.13 -21.11 3.49
CA PHE A 409 12.96 -20.31 3.14
C PHE A 409 11.88 -21.11 2.41
N TYR A 410 12.26 -22.03 1.54
CA TYR A 410 11.39 -22.83 0.67
C TYR A 410 11.79 -24.31 0.63
N ALA A 411 10.79 -25.16 0.42
CA ALA A 411 10.95 -26.58 0.13
C ALA A 411 10.26 -26.94 -1.19
N VAL A 412 10.87 -27.83 -1.97
CA VAL A 412 10.28 -28.45 -3.15
C VAL A 412 10.02 -29.91 -2.85
N TRP A 413 8.78 -30.31 -3.07
CA TRP A 413 8.28 -31.66 -2.93
C TRP A 413 7.88 -32.22 -4.28
N GLU A 414 8.23 -33.45 -4.59
CA GLU A 414 7.87 -34.14 -5.84
C GLU A 414 7.33 -35.53 -5.58
N ARG A 415 6.43 -35.99 -6.45
CA ARG A 415 5.80 -37.31 -6.38
C ARG A 415 6.56 -38.39 -7.15
#